data_AF-A0A800K713-F1
#
_entry.id   AF-A0A800K713-F1
#
_cell.length_a   1.000
_cell.length_b   1.000
_cell.length_c   1.000
_cell.angle_alpha   90.00
_cell.angle_beta   90.00
_cell.angle_gamma   90.00
#
_symmetry.space_group_name_H-M   'P 1'
#
loop_
_entity.id
_entity.type
_entity.pdbx_description
1 polymer ?
#
loop_
_entity_poly.entity_id
_entity_poly.type
_entity_poly.pdbx_seq_one_letter_code
_entity_poly.pdbx_strand_id
1 'polypeptide(L)'
;MPIMPDADDVVRVNDLPGMPHSASGRPHQRFDEFPPEKLYEMHARPFKHRFHPDLAESTIWGYGLGPDIDGNTFSPGPLFKQRYGEPIVTRIYNDLPPGGAPDGFGIPEVTTHLHNHHTASESDGFPGDFYPVGEHHDHHYTNILAGGDPDEALNTLWYHDHRADFTAQNTYKGLVGQWWLYDEADSGDEDDPNHKALRLPSGEYDVPMVFADKTFDNTPDHQLFMDIFNFDGFLGEQLTVNGAVQPFFEVAARKYRFRLLNVGPSRFYKFALFNESQVDDKKCKTRRKGKEAKKAHHHNRGRHGGHGAHGD
;
A
#
# COMPACT_ATOMS: atom_id res chain seq x y z
N MET A 1 -8.64 -12.61 4.95
CA MET A 1 -7.65 -11.55 4.70
C MET A 1 -7.72 -11.22 3.22
N PRO A 2 -7.82 -9.94 2.81
CA PRO A 2 -7.81 -9.59 1.40
C PRO A 2 -6.48 -9.99 0.74
N ILE A 3 -6.54 -10.44 -0.51
CA ILE A 3 -5.37 -10.70 -1.35
C ILE A 3 -5.37 -9.65 -2.46
N MET A 4 -4.21 -9.03 -2.69
CA MET A 4 -4.05 -8.06 -3.77
C MET A 4 -4.23 -8.77 -5.12
N PRO A 5 -4.91 -8.15 -6.09
CA PRO A 5 -4.97 -8.69 -7.44
C PRO A 5 -3.58 -8.60 -8.08
N ASP A 6 -3.26 -9.53 -8.95
CA ASP A 6 -2.05 -9.45 -9.78
C ASP A 6 -2.22 -8.32 -10.81
N ALA A 7 -1.12 -7.65 -11.15
CA ALA A 7 -1.09 -6.56 -12.14
C ALA A 7 -1.21 -7.04 -13.60
N ASP A 8 -1.56 -8.30 -13.84
CA ASP A 8 -1.37 -9.03 -15.11
C ASP A 8 -2.29 -8.60 -16.28
N ASP A 9 -2.91 -7.42 -16.20
CA ASP A 9 -3.60 -6.79 -17.33
C ASP A 9 -2.59 -5.96 -18.15
N VAL A 10 -1.90 -6.62 -19.08
CA VAL A 10 -0.74 -6.07 -19.82
C VAL A 10 -1.01 -5.83 -21.29
N VAL A 11 -0.54 -4.69 -21.78
CA VAL A 11 -0.45 -4.39 -23.22
C VAL A 11 0.96 -4.73 -23.70
N ARG A 12 1.09 -5.38 -24.85
CA ARG A 12 2.41 -5.61 -25.48
C ARG A 12 2.86 -4.32 -26.15
N VAL A 13 4.15 -4.00 -25.98
CA VAL A 13 4.73 -2.69 -26.36
C VAL A 13 4.61 -2.35 -27.85
N ASN A 14 4.42 -3.34 -28.73
CA ASN A 14 4.13 -3.09 -30.14
C ASN A 14 2.87 -2.23 -30.38
N ASP A 15 2.00 -2.09 -29.36
CA ASP A 15 0.72 -1.39 -29.43
C ASP A 15 0.69 -0.08 -28.61
N LEU A 16 1.85 0.54 -28.33
CA LEU A 16 1.91 1.79 -27.56
C LEU A 16 1.45 3.03 -28.38
N PRO A 17 0.41 3.75 -27.94
CA PRO A 17 0.14 5.08 -28.47
C PRO A 17 1.15 6.10 -27.90
N GLY A 18 2.02 6.62 -28.77
CA GLY A 18 3.00 7.66 -28.46
C GLY A 18 4.32 7.13 -27.89
N MET A 19 5.38 7.94 -28.00
CA MET A 19 6.66 7.65 -27.33
C MET A 19 6.48 7.85 -25.82
N PRO A 20 6.96 6.92 -24.97
CA PRO A 20 6.88 7.11 -23.53
C PRO A 20 7.79 8.25 -23.09
N HIS A 21 7.26 9.11 -22.22
CA HIS A 21 7.96 10.25 -21.67
C HIS A 21 7.78 10.29 -20.16
N SER A 22 8.83 10.75 -19.46
CA SER A 22 8.71 10.99 -18.03
C SER A 22 7.79 12.18 -17.71
N ALA A 23 7.34 12.32 -16.44
CA ALA A 23 6.49 13.41 -15.97
C ALA A 23 7.08 14.80 -16.25
N SER A 24 8.41 14.92 -16.28
CA SER A 24 9.13 16.16 -16.62
C SER A 24 9.43 16.31 -18.12
N GLY A 25 8.87 15.42 -18.97
CA GLY A 25 9.10 15.37 -20.41
C GLY A 25 10.51 14.89 -20.79
N ARG A 26 11.32 14.43 -19.83
CA ARG A 26 12.66 13.89 -20.09
C ARG A 26 12.56 12.54 -20.81
N PRO A 27 13.45 12.27 -21.78
CA PRO A 27 13.53 10.95 -22.42
C PRO A 27 14.01 9.90 -21.42
N HIS A 28 13.59 8.65 -21.63
CA HIS A 28 14.04 7.51 -20.84
C HIS A 28 15.49 7.15 -21.16
N GLN A 29 16.32 7.09 -20.12
CA GLN A 29 17.69 6.66 -20.22
C GLN A 29 17.75 5.19 -20.60
N ARG A 30 18.65 4.86 -21.54
CA ARG A 30 18.90 3.47 -21.99
C ARG A 30 17.65 2.78 -22.57
N PHE A 31 16.66 3.55 -23.04
CA PHE A 31 15.45 2.99 -23.66
C PHE A 31 15.75 2.10 -24.86
N ASP A 32 16.65 2.53 -25.75
CA ASP A 32 17.06 1.75 -26.93
C ASP A 32 17.90 0.51 -26.58
N GLU A 33 18.55 0.51 -25.40
CA GLU A 33 19.34 -0.62 -24.91
C GLU A 33 18.46 -1.67 -24.21
N PHE A 34 17.40 -1.22 -23.54
CA PHE A 34 16.43 -2.06 -22.83
C PHE A 34 15.01 -1.77 -23.33
N PRO A 35 14.70 -2.15 -24.58
CA PRO A 35 13.36 -1.95 -25.13
C PRO A 35 12.34 -2.69 -24.25
N PRO A 36 11.25 -2.03 -23.82
CA PRO A 36 10.29 -2.66 -22.93
C PRO A 36 9.52 -3.78 -23.65
N GLU A 37 9.23 -4.86 -22.92
CA GLU A 37 8.47 -6.01 -23.43
C GLU A 37 6.96 -5.91 -23.13
N LYS A 38 6.62 -5.15 -22.07
CA LYS A 38 5.27 -5.01 -21.51
C LYS A 38 5.03 -3.56 -21.12
N LEU A 39 3.79 -3.11 -21.32
CA LEU A 39 3.22 -1.92 -20.72
C LEU A 39 2.17 -2.33 -19.70
N TYR A 40 2.28 -1.78 -18.50
CA TYR A 40 1.22 -1.78 -17.51
C TYR A 40 0.56 -0.41 -17.48
N GLU A 41 -0.77 -0.40 -17.53
CA GLU A 41 -1.57 0.81 -17.37
C GLU A 41 -2.20 0.82 -15.98
N MET A 42 -1.88 1.84 -15.19
CA MET A 42 -2.41 2.05 -13.86
C MET A 42 -3.07 3.42 -13.73
N HIS A 43 -4.06 3.51 -12.86
CA HIS A 43 -4.80 4.74 -12.59
C HIS A 43 -4.79 5.04 -11.09
N ALA A 44 -4.14 6.13 -10.68
CA ALA A 44 -4.27 6.67 -9.34
C ALA A 44 -5.63 7.39 -9.22
N ARG A 45 -6.57 6.82 -8.46
CA ARG A 45 -7.96 7.31 -8.42
C ARG A 45 -8.66 7.07 -7.08
N PRO A 46 -9.74 7.83 -6.76
CA PRO A 46 -10.51 7.59 -5.55
C PRO A 46 -11.43 6.37 -5.69
N PHE A 47 -11.63 5.63 -4.60
CA PHE A 47 -12.62 4.56 -4.53
C PHE A 47 -13.16 4.37 -3.11
N LYS A 48 -14.27 3.64 -2.98
CA LYS A 48 -14.86 3.29 -1.68
C LYS A 48 -14.21 2.03 -1.14
N HIS A 49 -13.67 2.11 0.08
CA HIS A 49 -13.03 0.98 0.74
C HIS A 49 -13.62 0.75 2.13
N ARG A 50 -13.91 -0.53 2.41
CA ARG A 50 -14.40 -0.98 3.72
C ARG A 50 -13.28 -1.68 4.48
N PHE A 51 -12.76 -1.00 5.50
CA PHE A 51 -11.67 -1.53 6.33
C PHE A 51 -12.12 -2.65 7.28
N HIS A 52 -13.38 -2.64 7.71
CA HIS A 52 -13.97 -3.65 8.60
C HIS A 52 -15.48 -3.76 8.33
N PRO A 53 -16.12 -4.93 8.47
CA PRO A 53 -17.58 -5.07 8.26
C PRO A 53 -18.43 -4.11 9.10
N ASP A 54 -17.97 -3.78 10.31
CA ASP A 54 -18.67 -2.87 11.24
C ASP A 54 -18.40 -1.37 11.00
N LEU A 55 -17.55 -1.02 10.02
CA LEU A 55 -17.28 0.37 9.64
C LEU A 55 -18.00 0.71 8.34
N ALA A 56 -18.41 1.98 8.21
CA ALA A 56 -18.83 2.49 6.92
C ALA A 56 -17.64 2.55 5.95
N GLU A 57 -17.93 2.65 4.66
CA GLU A 57 -16.89 2.81 3.64
C GLU A 57 -16.28 4.20 3.70
N SER A 58 -14.95 4.24 3.68
CA SER A 58 -14.17 5.47 3.49
C SER A 58 -13.94 5.70 2.01
N THR A 59 -13.97 6.96 1.56
CA THR A 59 -13.34 7.29 0.26
C THR A 59 -11.83 7.33 0.47
N ILE A 60 -11.11 6.44 -0.20
CA ILE A 60 -9.65 6.39 -0.14
C ILE A 60 -9.09 6.48 -1.57
N TRP A 61 -7.76 6.52 -1.71
CA TRP A 61 -7.10 6.48 -3.01
C TRP A 61 -6.46 5.12 -3.22
N GLY A 62 -6.29 4.74 -4.46
CA GLY A 62 -5.64 3.48 -4.81
C GLY A 62 -5.15 3.51 -6.25
N TYR A 63 -4.51 2.41 -6.63
CA TYR A 63 -4.13 2.17 -8.01
C TYR A 63 -5.13 1.18 -8.61
N GLY A 64 -5.70 1.53 -9.75
CA GLY A 64 -6.56 0.66 -10.52
C GLY A 64 -5.96 0.19 -11.82
N LEU A 65 -6.36 -1.00 -12.27
CA LEU A 65 -5.97 -1.55 -13.57
C LEU A 65 -6.97 -1.09 -14.63
N GLY A 66 -6.44 -0.48 -15.69
CA GLY A 66 -7.22 0.04 -16.81
C GLY A 66 -8.18 1.20 -16.48
N PRO A 67 -8.87 1.72 -17.50
CA PRO A 67 -9.63 2.97 -17.42
C PRO A 67 -10.95 2.87 -16.63
N ASP A 68 -11.44 1.66 -16.35
CA ASP A 68 -12.74 1.46 -15.70
C ASP A 68 -12.71 1.76 -14.19
N ILE A 69 -13.48 2.75 -13.76
CA ILE A 69 -13.50 3.24 -12.36
C ILE A 69 -14.09 2.21 -11.38
N ASP A 70 -15.06 1.40 -11.80
CA ASP A 70 -15.81 0.51 -10.90
C ASP A 70 -15.20 -0.90 -10.83
N GLY A 71 -14.80 -1.30 -9.61
CA GLY A 71 -14.40 -2.68 -9.30
C GLY A 71 -12.92 -3.02 -9.49
N ASN A 72 -12.14 -2.17 -10.17
CA ASN A 72 -10.74 -2.43 -10.51
C ASN A 72 -9.73 -1.51 -9.80
N THR A 73 -10.11 -0.83 -8.70
CA THR A 73 -9.18 0.02 -7.89
C THR A 73 -8.89 -0.63 -6.54
N PHE A 74 -7.61 -0.66 -6.15
CA PHE A 74 -7.17 -1.38 -4.96
C PHE A 74 -6.22 -0.55 -4.10
N SER A 75 -6.29 -0.76 -2.79
CA SER A 75 -5.31 -0.29 -1.81
C SER A 75 -5.13 -1.36 -0.72
N PRO A 76 -3.96 -2.02 -0.62
CA PRO A 76 -2.80 -1.79 -1.49
C PRO A 76 -3.10 -2.14 -2.96
N GLY A 77 -2.40 -1.49 -3.88
CA GLY A 77 -2.59 -1.60 -5.32
C GLY A 77 -2.21 -2.98 -5.88
N PRO A 78 -2.36 -3.16 -7.20
CA PRO A 78 -2.03 -4.40 -7.89
C PRO A 78 -0.62 -4.91 -7.60
N LEU A 79 -0.49 -6.22 -7.44
CA LEU A 79 0.78 -6.87 -7.18
C LEU A 79 1.54 -7.08 -8.49
N PHE A 80 2.69 -6.43 -8.63
CA PHE A 80 3.58 -6.66 -9.76
C PHE A 80 4.45 -7.89 -9.49
N LYS A 81 4.52 -8.81 -10.46
CA LYS A 81 5.43 -9.96 -10.45
C LYS A 81 6.33 -9.87 -11.68
N GLN A 82 7.50 -9.27 -11.51
CA GLN A 82 8.46 -9.05 -12.59
C GLN A 82 9.65 -10.00 -12.49
N ARG A 83 10.45 -10.06 -13.54
CA ARG A 83 11.68 -10.84 -13.60
C ARG A 83 12.84 -9.96 -14.03
N TYR A 84 14.01 -10.19 -13.42
CA TYR A 84 15.24 -9.57 -13.88
C TYR A 84 15.52 -9.91 -15.34
N GLY A 85 15.91 -8.90 -16.12
CA GLY A 85 16.13 -9.02 -17.57
C GLY A 85 14.89 -8.84 -18.43
N GLU A 86 13.71 -8.54 -17.84
CA GLU A 86 12.50 -8.16 -18.58
C GLU A 86 12.23 -6.65 -18.40
N PRO A 87 12.69 -5.77 -19.30
CA PRO A 87 12.38 -4.35 -19.24
C PRO A 87 10.89 -4.10 -19.46
N ILE A 88 10.33 -3.13 -18.75
CA ILE A 88 8.90 -2.78 -18.84
C ILE A 88 8.70 -1.27 -18.79
N VAL A 89 7.49 -0.84 -19.18
CA VAL A 89 6.98 0.50 -18.87
C VAL A 89 5.74 0.37 -17.99
N THR A 90 5.60 1.25 -17.00
CA THR A 90 4.33 1.46 -16.30
C THR A 90 3.83 2.87 -16.57
N ARG A 91 2.68 2.99 -17.23
CA ARG A 91 1.97 4.26 -17.40
C ARG A 91 1.01 4.44 -16.24
N ILE A 92 1.16 5.54 -15.50
CA ILE A 92 0.33 5.84 -14.33
C ILE A 92 -0.46 7.12 -14.60
N TYR A 93 -1.76 6.99 -14.84
CA TYR A 93 -2.69 8.11 -14.97
C TYR A 93 -3.06 8.68 -13.60
N ASN A 94 -3.17 10.00 -13.51
CA ASN A 94 -3.69 10.69 -12.33
C ASN A 94 -5.17 11.08 -12.56
N ASP A 95 -6.07 10.23 -12.08
CA ASP A 95 -7.53 10.46 -12.11
C ASP A 95 -8.07 10.91 -10.74
N LEU A 96 -7.21 11.50 -9.91
CA LEU A 96 -7.62 12.02 -8.60
C LEU A 96 -8.56 13.23 -8.76
N PRO A 97 -9.41 13.53 -7.76
CA PRO A 97 -10.32 14.67 -7.84
C PRO A 97 -9.56 16.01 -7.86
N PRO A 98 -9.79 16.91 -8.84
CA PRO A 98 -9.04 18.18 -8.97
C PRO A 98 -9.12 19.10 -7.75
N GLY A 99 -10.23 19.04 -7.00
CA GLY A 99 -10.42 19.81 -5.77
C GLY A 99 -9.64 19.27 -4.56
N GLY A 100 -8.87 18.21 -4.76
CA GLY A 100 -8.17 17.48 -3.70
C GLY A 100 -9.10 16.63 -2.86
N ALA A 101 -8.54 16.20 -1.74
CA ALA A 101 -9.16 15.35 -0.74
C ALA A 101 -10.27 16.09 0.06
N PRO A 102 -11.56 15.74 -0.09
CA PRO A 102 -12.64 16.43 0.63
C PRO A 102 -12.66 16.16 2.14
N ASP A 103 -12.00 15.10 2.57
CA ASP A 103 -11.77 14.65 3.96
C ASP A 103 -10.55 15.31 4.63
N GLY A 104 -9.88 16.25 3.96
CA GLY A 104 -8.91 17.15 4.58
C GLY A 104 -7.45 16.69 4.58
N PHE A 105 -7.10 15.57 3.92
CA PHE A 105 -5.71 15.15 3.74
C PHE A 105 -5.45 14.46 2.40
N GLY A 106 -4.31 14.77 1.79
CA GLY A 106 -3.89 14.32 0.45
C GLY A 106 -4.06 15.41 -0.61
N ILE A 107 -3.15 15.44 -1.58
CA ILE A 107 -3.15 16.39 -2.71
C ILE A 107 -3.29 15.62 -4.03
N PRO A 108 -4.07 16.12 -5.03
CA PRO A 108 -4.33 15.38 -6.26
C PRO A 108 -3.20 15.55 -7.28
N GLU A 109 -1.97 15.48 -6.79
CA GLU A 109 -0.72 15.47 -7.54
C GLU A 109 0.04 14.23 -7.09
N VAL A 110 0.65 13.52 -8.03
CA VAL A 110 1.30 12.24 -7.74
C VAL A 110 2.65 12.14 -8.40
N THR A 111 3.53 11.37 -7.78
CA THR A 111 4.74 10.82 -8.42
C THR A 111 5.01 9.49 -7.73
N THR A 112 5.19 8.41 -8.49
CA THR A 112 5.30 7.07 -7.90
C THR A 112 6.77 6.66 -7.81
N HIS A 113 7.23 6.30 -6.62
CA HIS A 113 8.56 5.74 -6.40
C HIS A 113 8.47 4.22 -6.31
N LEU A 114 9.31 3.52 -7.06
CA LEU A 114 9.53 2.08 -6.89
C LEU A 114 10.70 1.88 -5.93
N HIS A 115 10.37 1.67 -4.67
CA HIS A 115 11.29 1.72 -3.56
C HIS A 115 12.38 0.64 -3.65
N ASN A 116 13.63 1.08 -3.50
CA ASN A 116 14.87 0.29 -3.62
C ASN A 116 15.32 -0.06 -5.04
N HIS A 117 14.48 0.09 -6.06
CA HIS A 117 14.79 -0.38 -7.41
C HIS A 117 15.94 0.42 -8.05
N HIS A 118 16.81 -0.28 -8.77
CA HIS A 118 17.88 0.36 -9.52
C HIS A 118 17.35 0.85 -10.87
N THR A 119 16.90 2.10 -10.89
CA THR A 119 16.28 2.71 -12.06
C THR A 119 16.92 4.06 -12.42
N ALA A 120 16.61 4.54 -13.62
CA ALA A 120 17.01 5.86 -14.07
C ALA A 120 16.22 6.95 -13.32
N SER A 121 16.82 8.12 -13.12
CA SER A 121 16.27 9.18 -12.28
C SER A 121 14.88 9.66 -12.70
N GLU A 122 14.58 9.65 -14.00
CA GLU A 122 13.26 10.01 -14.54
C GLU A 122 12.16 8.97 -14.31
N SER A 123 12.54 7.73 -13.97
CA SER A 123 11.63 6.64 -13.60
C SER A 123 11.63 6.39 -12.09
N ASP A 124 12.48 7.07 -11.32
CA ASP A 124 12.67 6.83 -9.89
C ASP A 124 11.54 7.40 -9.01
N GLY A 125 10.79 8.40 -9.50
CA GLY A 125 9.77 9.08 -8.70
C GLY A 125 10.35 10.18 -7.82
N PHE A 126 11.25 10.99 -8.38
CA PHE A 126 11.80 12.17 -7.71
C PHE A 126 10.66 13.03 -7.13
N PRO A 127 10.72 13.43 -5.85
CA PRO A 127 9.59 14.08 -5.18
C PRO A 127 9.08 15.37 -5.82
N GLY A 128 9.91 16.04 -6.62
CA GLY A 128 9.56 17.26 -7.36
C GLY A 128 9.05 17.03 -8.79
N ASP A 129 9.11 15.79 -9.31
CA ASP A 129 8.61 15.42 -10.63
C ASP A 129 7.16 14.90 -10.54
N PHE A 130 6.32 15.58 -9.76
CA PHE A 130 4.90 15.26 -9.67
C PHE A 130 4.10 15.87 -10.81
N TYR A 131 2.99 15.24 -11.16
CA TYR A 131 2.12 15.65 -12.26
C TYR A 131 0.67 15.82 -11.78
N PRO A 132 -0.07 16.78 -12.37
CA PRO A 132 -1.42 17.12 -11.97
C PRO A 132 -2.46 16.10 -12.46
N VAL A 133 -3.70 16.30 -12.02
CA VAL A 133 -4.86 15.53 -12.50
C VAL A 133 -5.01 15.63 -14.02
N GLY A 134 -5.35 14.51 -14.65
CA GLY A 134 -5.57 14.39 -16.09
C GLY A 134 -4.30 14.13 -16.90
N GLU A 135 -3.13 14.13 -16.25
CA GLU A 135 -1.86 13.74 -16.85
C GLU A 135 -1.48 12.31 -16.46
N HIS A 136 -0.46 11.78 -17.12
CA HIS A 136 0.15 10.49 -16.80
C HIS A 136 1.66 10.59 -16.83
N HIS A 137 2.31 9.63 -16.18
CA HIS A 137 3.75 9.45 -16.22
C HIS A 137 4.09 8.01 -16.62
N ASP A 138 5.03 7.86 -17.56
CA ASP A 138 5.60 6.58 -17.93
C ASP A 138 6.89 6.34 -17.14
N HIS A 139 6.95 5.25 -16.39
CA HIS A 139 8.18 4.79 -15.75
C HIS A 139 8.76 3.64 -16.56
N HIS A 140 9.97 3.82 -17.11
CA HIS A 140 10.73 2.76 -17.75
C HIS A 140 11.61 2.07 -16.70
N TYR A 141 11.28 0.81 -16.40
CA TYR A 141 12.05 -0.03 -15.49
C TYR A 141 12.79 -1.08 -16.31
N THR A 142 14.12 -0.98 -16.34
CA THR A 142 14.98 -1.90 -17.09
C THR A 142 15.06 -3.29 -16.46
N ASN A 143 14.72 -3.40 -15.16
CA ASN A 143 14.80 -4.63 -14.37
C ASN A 143 16.16 -5.32 -14.50
N ILE A 144 17.24 -4.55 -14.46
CA ILE A 144 18.61 -5.09 -14.46
C ILE A 144 19.21 -5.02 -13.06
N LEU A 145 20.21 -5.87 -12.82
CA LEU A 145 21.02 -5.82 -11.60
C LEU A 145 21.82 -4.52 -11.55
N ALA A 146 21.94 -3.94 -10.36
CA ALA A 146 22.79 -2.77 -10.14
C ALA A 146 24.24 -3.14 -10.47
N GLY A 147 24.86 -2.43 -11.41
CA GLY A 147 26.22 -2.74 -11.88
C GLY A 147 26.40 -4.12 -12.52
N GLY A 148 25.32 -4.87 -12.76
CA GLY A 148 25.41 -6.28 -13.18
C GLY A 148 25.80 -7.24 -12.05
N ASP A 149 25.75 -6.80 -10.78
CA ASP A 149 26.15 -7.59 -9.62
C ASP A 149 24.99 -8.49 -9.12
N PRO A 150 25.13 -9.83 -9.14
CA PRO A 150 24.12 -10.74 -8.60
C PRO A 150 23.87 -10.57 -7.10
N ASP A 151 24.84 -10.05 -6.33
CA ASP A 151 24.67 -9.82 -4.89
C ASP A 151 23.76 -8.60 -4.60
N GLU A 152 23.48 -7.77 -5.62
CA GLU A 152 22.53 -6.66 -5.59
C GLU A 152 21.12 -7.06 -6.04
N ALA A 153 20.84 -8.37 -6.19
CA ALA A 153 19.52 -8.87 -6.53
C ALA A 153 18.50 -8.56 -5.42
N LEU A 154 17.39 -7.95 -5.82
CA LEU A 154 16.25 -7.56 -4.98
C LEU A 154 15.08 -8.49 -5.25
N ASN A 155 14.19 -8.62 -4.26
CA ASN A 155 13.10 -9.59 -4.38
C ASN A 155 11.71 -9.07 -4.02
N THR A 156 11.58 -8.44 -2.86
CA THR A 156 10.31 -7.81 -2.43
C THR A 156 10.54 -6.32 -2.32
N LEU A 157 10.06 -5.60 -3.31
CA LEU A 157 10.01 -4.16 -3.40
C LEU A 157 8.57 -3.70 -3.17
N TRP A 158 8.36 -2.40 -3.22
CA TRP A 158 7.05 -1.79 -3.10
C TRP A 158 7.05 -0.46 -3.82
N TYR A 159 5.88 -0.03 -4.29
CA TYR A 159 5.72 1.25 -4.95
C TYR A 159 4.73 2.11 -4.17
N HIS A 160 4.98 3.41 -4.13
CA HIS A 160 4.15 4.34 -3.36
C HIS A 160 4.25 5.75 -3.91
N ASP A 161 3.27 6.59 -3.58
CA ASP A 161 3.38 8.02 -3.87
C ASP A 161 4.56 8.63 -3.12
N HIS A 162 5.27 9.54 -3.79
CA HIS A 162 6.47 10.19 -3.31
C HIS A 162 6.43 11.71 -3.52
N ARG A 163 5.24 12.30 -3.67
CA ARG A 163 5.05 13.76 -3.85
C ARG A 163 5.67 14.49 -2.65
N ALA A 164 6.58 15.43 -2.90
CA ALA A 164 7.17 16.28 -1.86
C ALA A 164 6.08 16.87 -0.92
N ASP A 165 6.32 17.05 0.37
CA ASP A 165 5.35 17.56 1.37
C ASP A 165 4.07 16.71 1.62
N PHE A 166 3.66 15.83 0.69
CA PHE A 166 2.39 15.09 0.78
C PHE A 166 2.54 13.56 0.72
N THR A 167 3.75 13.03 0.57
CA THR A 167 4.06 11.58 0.53
C THR A 167 3.33 10.81 1.61
N ALA A 168 3.41 11.27 2.87
CA ALA A 168 2.77 10.60 3.99
C ALA A 168 1.24 10.57 3.85
N GLN A 169 0.63 11.67 3.41
CA GLN A 169 -0.82 11.79 3.26
C GLN A 169 -1.32 10.91 2.11
N ASN A 170 -0.70 11.02 0.94
CA ASN A 170 -1.08 10.27 -0.27
C ASN A 170 -0.88 8.76 -0.08
N THR A 171 0.26 8.34 0.49
CA THR A 171 0.54 6.93 0.83
C THR A 171 -0.42 6.43 1.90
N TYR A 172 -0.66 7.19 2.97
CA TYR A 172 -1.62 6.82 4.02
C TYR A 172 -3.06 6.73 3.48
N LYS A 173 -3.39 7.51 2.45
CA LYS A 173 -4.67 7.42 1.76
C LYS A 173 -4.82 6.20 0.87
N GLY A 174 -3.73 5.51 0.54
CA GLY A 174 -3.77 4.20 -0.13
C GLY A 174 -3.01 4.10 -1.44
N LEU A 175 -2.29 5.15 -1.86
CA LEU A 175 -1.36 5.07 -3.00
C LEU A 175 -0.09 4.29 -2.61
N VAL A 176 -0.24 2.97 -2.50
CA VAL A 176 0.83 2.03 -2.15
C VAL A 176 0.54 0.63 -2.69
N GLY A 177 1.55 -0.12 -3.11
CA GLY A 177 1.43 -1.53 -3.50
C GLY A 177 2.75 -2.28 -3.38
N GLN A 178 2.72 -3.62 -3.50
CA GLN A 178 3.92 -4.45 -3.50
C GLN A 178 4.41 -4.73 -4.93
N TRP A 179 5.71 -4.96 -5.04
CA TRP A 179 6.36 -5.30 -6.30
C TRP A 179 7.38 -6.41 -6.07
N TRP A 180 7.22 -7.53 -6.74
CA TRP A 180 8.10 -8.67 -6.61
C TRP A 180 8.99 -8.80 -7.85
N LEU A 181 10.26 -9.07 -7.62
CA LEU A 181 11.25 -9.23 -8.67
C LEU A 181 11.94 -10.57 -8.50
N TYR A 182 11.80 -11.42 -9.51
CA TYR A 182 12.31 -12.79 -9.52
C TYR A 182 13.56 -12.90 -10.38
N ASP A 183 14.42 -13.86 -10.07
CA ASP A 183 15.64 -14.18 -10.83
C ASP A 183 15.78 -15.71 -10.99
N GLU A 184 16.97 -16.19 -11.36
CA GLU A 184 17.24 -17.63 -11.50
C GLU A 184 17.22 -18.37 -10.14
N ALA A 185 17.62 -17.71 -9.05
CA ALA A 185 17.71 -18.32 -7.73
C ALA A 185 16.35 -18.32 -7.02
N ASP A 186 15.69 -17.17 -6.95
CA ASP A 186 14.30 -17.07 -6.54
C ASP A 186 13.41 -16.97 -7.77
N SER A 187 13.05 -18.12 -8.32
CA SER A 187 12.30 -18.22 -9.56
C SER A 187 10.81 -17.95 -9.40
N GLY A 188 10.29 -17.91 -8.16
CA GLY A 188 8.84 -17.84 -7.92
C GLY A 188 8.09 -19.14 -8.23
N ASP A 189 8.81 -20.25 -8.37
CA ASP A 189 8.25 -21.58 -8.60
C ASP A 189 8.84 -22.61 -7.61
N GLU A 190 7.99 -23.20 -6.78
CA GLU A 190 8.41 -24.19 -5.78
C GLU A 190 8.80 -25.54 -6.42
N ASP A 191 8.40 -25.79 -7.67
CA ASP A 191 8.66 -27.02 -8.43
C ASP A 191 9.74 -26.83 -9.52
N ASP A 192 10.46 -25.71 -9.52
CA ASP A 192 11.44 -25.38 -10.55
C ASP A 192 12.52 -26.47 -10.72
N PRO A 193 12.66 -27.09 -11.91
CA PRO A 193 13.63 -28.16 -12.14
C PRO A 193 15.08 -27.66 -12.12
N ASN A 194 15.33 -26.35 -12.22
CA ASN A 194 16.67 -25.78 -12.10
C ASN A 194 17.27 -26.12 -10.74
N HIS A 195 18.50 -26.64 -10.75
CA HIS A 195 19.22 -27.03 -9.55
C HIS A 195 19.70 -25.84 -8.70
N LYS A 196 19.70 -24.63 -9.28
CA LYS A 196 20.05 -23.39 -8.58
C LYS A 196 18.85 -22.69 -7.92
N ALA A 197 17.63 -23.06 -8.30
CA ALA A 197 16.44 -22.45 -7.74
C ALA A 197 16.25 -22.84 -6.26
N LEU A 198 15.88 -21.86 -5.43
CA LEU A 198 15.64 -22.02 -4.01
C LEU A 198 14.38 -22.84 -3.72
N ARG A 199 13.45 -22.93 -4.68
CA ARG A 199 12.18 -23.67 -4.56
C ARG A 199 11.40 -23.29 -3.30
N LEU A 200 11.32 -21.98 -3.04
CA LEU A 200 10.54 -21.42 -1.94
C LEU A 200 9.04 -21.58 -2.24
N PRO A 201 8.16 -21.63 -1.21
CA PRO A 201 6.72 -21.69 -1.44
C PRO A 201 6.25 -20.61 -2.42
N SER A 202 5.48 -21.01 -3.43
CA SER A 202 5.00 -20.15 -4.51
C SER A 202 3.47 -20.18 -4.64
N GLY A 203 2.92 -19.44 -5.61
CA GLY A 203 1.48 -19.40 -5.89
C GLY A 203 0.67 -18.92 -4.67
N GLU A 204 -0.34 -19.69 -4.27
CA GLU A 204 -1.19 -19.39 -3.10
C GLU A 204 -0.43 -19.42 -1.75
N TYR A 205 0.80 -19.93 -1.74
CA TYR A 205 1.65 -20.03 -0.54
C TYR A 205 2.71 -18.92 -0.45
N ASP A 206 2.82 -18.07 -1.47
CA ASP A 206 3.60 -16.82 -1.44
C ASP A 206 2.66 -15.65 -1.20
N VAL A 207 2.57 -15.21 0.05
CA VAL A 207 1.48 -14.38 0.54
C VAL A 207 1.98 -12.98 0.87
N PRO A 208 1.46 -11.94 0.20
CA PRO A 208 1.77 -10.57 0.55
C PRO A 208 1.11 -10.17 1.87
N MET A 209 1.87 -9.47 2.71
CA MET A 209 1.36 -8.92 3.98
C MET A 209 1.75 -7.44 4.11
N VAL A 210 0.86 -6.56 3.70
CA VAL A 210 1.03 -5.10 3.80
C VAL A 210 0.41 -4.60 5.09
N PHE A 211 1.25 -4.32 6.08
CA PHE A 211 0.89 -3.80 7.39
C PHE A 211 0.79 -2.28 7.37
N ALA A 212 -0.32 -1.75 7.84
CA ALA A 212 -0.47 -0.33 8.12
C ALA A 212 -1.19 -0.13 9.45
N ASP A 213 -1.10 1.07 10.00
CA ASP A 213 -1.96 1.52 11.08
C ASP A 213 -2.84 2.66 10.59
N LYS A 214 -4.14 2.61 10.92
CA LYS A 214 -5.17 3.55 10.48
C LYS A 214 -5.94 4.09 11.68
N THR A 215 -6.39 5.33 11.58
CA THR A 215 -7.32 5.98 12.51
C THR A 215 -8.56 6.38 11.74
N PHE A 216 -9.69 6.31 12.44
CA PHE A 216 -10.99 6.71 11.93
C PHE A 216 -11.51 7.86 12.78
N ASP A 217 -12.22 8.80 12.18
CA ASP A 217 -12.77 9.93 12.91
C ASP A 217 -13.89 9.52 13.89
N ASN A 218 -14.31 10.47 14.73
CA ASN A 218 -15.40 10.26 15.68
C ASN A 218 -16.77 10.65 15.11
N THR A 219 -16.90 10.81 13.79
CA THR A 219 -18.20 11.02 13.17
C THR A 219 -19.01 9.72 13.22
N PRO A 220 -20.34 9.76 13.06
CA PRO A 220 -21.14 8.53 13.01
C PRO A 220 -20.68 7.52 11.95
N ASP A 221 -20.08 8.01 10.87
CA ASP A 221 -19.62 7.19 9.74
C ASP A 221 -18.17 6.69 9.89
N HIS A 222 -17.45 7.11 10.94
CA HIS A 222 -16.08 6.67 11.25
C HIS A 222 -15.17 6.62 10.01
N GLN A 223 -15.07 7.73 9.29
CA GLN A 223 -14.29 7.80 8.04
C GLN A 223 -12.79 7.78 8.33
N LEU A 224 -11.99 7.33 7.35
CA LEU A 224 -10.53 7.32 7.45
C LEU A 224 -10.03 8.74 7.75
N PHE A 225 -9.13 8.86 8.71
CA PHE A 225 -8.63 10.14 9.19
C PHE A 225 -7.11 10.13 9.37
N MET A 226 -6.49 11.27 9.09
CA MET A 226 -5.10 11.59 9.40
C MET A 226 -5.02 12.97 10.04
N ASP A 227 -4.29 13.10 11.13
CA ASP A 227 -3.94 14.40 11.71
C ASP A 227 -2.70 14.95 11.01
N ILE A 228 -2.91 15.86 10.05
CA ILE A 228 -1.85 16.49 9.26
C ILE A 228 -1.02 17.51 10.07
N PHE A 229 -1.45 17.86 11.28
CA PHE A 229 -0.74 18.80 12.16
C PHE A 229 0.10 18.10 13.22
N ASN A 230 0.15 16.76 13.21
CA ASN A 230 1.05 16.00 14.06
C ASN A 230 2.42 15.83 13.40
N PHE A 231 3.32 16.76 13.69
CA PHE A 231 4.67 16.81 13.11
C PHE A 231 5.68 15.83 13.73
N ASP A 232 5.35 15.19 14.85
CA ASP A 232 6.22 14.20 15.53
C ASP A 232 6.02 12.77 15.00
N GLY A 233 5.19 12.60 13.97
CA GLY A 233 4.84 11.32 13.38
C GLY A 233 3.43 10.85 13.76
N PHE A 234 2.76 10.22 12.81
CA PHE A 234 1.37 9.79 12.95
C PHE A 234 1.28 8.30 13.28
N LEU A 235 0.58 7.96 14.37
CA LEU A 235 0.33 6.58 14.78
C LEU A 235 -1.17 6.29 14.75
N GLY A 236 -1.56 5.37 13.90
CA GLY A 236 -2.93 4.87 13.78
C GLY A 236 -3.34 3.98 14.96
N GLU A 237 -4.63 3.96 15.29
CA GLU A 237 -5.17 3.13 16.38
C GLU A 237 -5.47 1.68 15.97
N GLN A 238 -5.88 1.48 14.72
CA GLN A 238 -6.29 0.18 14.17
C GLN A 238 -5.19 -0.38 13.28
N LEU A 239 -4.80 -1.62 13.53
CA LEU A 239 -3.81 -2.31 12.69
C LEU A 239 -4.53 -2.98 11.53
N THR A 240 -4.02 -2.78 10.32
CA THR A 240 -4.53 -3.41 9.10
C THR A 240 -3.48 -4.31 8.47
N VAL A 241 -3.96 -5.34 7.77
CA VAL A 241 -3.17 -6.17 6.85
C VAL A 241 -3.93 -6.21 5.53
N ASN A 242 -3.27 -5.84 4.44
CA ASN A 242 -3.85 -5.76 3.10
C ASN A 242 -5.16 -4.96 3.09
N GLY A 243 -5.18 -3.83 3.82
CA GLY A 243 -6.34 -2.93 3.87
C GLY A 243 -7.50 -3.38 4.76
N ALA A 244 -7.47 -4.56 5.39
CA ALA A 244 -8.49 -4.98 6.36
C ALA A 244 -8.00 -4.83 7.79
N VAL A 245 -8.86 -4.41 8.71
CA VAL A 245 -8.57 -4.35 10.16
C VAL A 245 -8.51 -5.76 10.72
N GLN A 246 -7.38 -6.11 11.34
CA GLN A 246 -7.13 -7.37 12.07
C GLN A 246 -7.75 -8.63 11.40
N PRO A 247 -7.42 -8.92 10.13
CA PRO A 247 -8.07 -10.01 9.41
C PRO A 247 -7.57 -11.38 9.89
N PHE A 248 -8.40 -12.40 9.64
CA PHE A 248 -7.99 -13.81 9.71
C PHE A 248 -7.56 -14.32 8.33
N PHE A 249 -6.58 -15.22 8.28
CA PHE A 249 -6.14 -15.91 7.07
C PHE A 249 -6.14 -17.42 7.33
N GLU A 250 -6.95 -18.16 6.59
CA GLU A 250 -7.03 -19.61 6.69
C GLU A 250 -5.82 -20.23 5.98
N VAL A 251 -5.16 -21.19 6.62
CA VAL A 251 -3.93 -21.80 6.12
C VAL A 251 -4.03 -23.32 6.16
N ALA A 252 -3.41 -23.96 5.18
CA ALA A 252 -3.15 -25.39 5.21
C ALA A 252 -1.97 -25.70 6.14
N ALA A 253 -1.86 -26.95 6.61
CA ALA A 253 -0.74 -27.41 7.43
C ALA A 253 0.53 -27.65 6.58
N ARG A 254 1.11 -26.57 6.02
CA ARG A 254 2.31 -26.58 5.17
C ARG A 254 3.14 -25.31 5.34
N LYS A 255 4.25 -25.21 4.60
CA LYS A 255 5.11 -24.02 4.58
C LYS A 255 4.46 -22.91 3.75
N TYR A 256 4.59 -21.69 4.24
CA TYR A 256 4.21 -20.45 3.56
C TYR A 256 5.41 -19.52 3.51
N ARG A 257 5.47 -18.70 2.47
CA ARG A 257 6.34 -17.55 2.35
C ARG A 257 5.50 -16.30 2.57
N PHE A 258 5.76 -15.57 3.66
CA PHE A 258 5.08 -14.31 3.93
C PHE A 258 6.00 -13.14 3.57
N ARG A 259 5.51 -12.22 2.73
CA ARG A 259 6.24 -11.02 2.30
C ARG A 259 5.72 -9.80 3.05
N LEU A 260 6.36 -9.53 4.18
CA LEU A 260 5.97 -8.48 5.11
C LEU A 260 6.44 -7.11 4.59
N LEU A 261 5.51 -6.16 4.47
CA LEU A 261 5.78 -4.76 4.17
C LEU A 261 5.11 -3.87 5.23
N ASN A 262 5.84 -2.92 5.78
CA ASN A 262 5.29 -1.90 6.67
C ASN A 262 5.12 -0.58 5.91
N VAL A 263 3.87 -0.12 5.77
CA VAL A 263 3.51 1.12 5.07
C VAL A 263 2.91 2.17 6.00
N GLY A 264 2.94 1.93 7.31
CA GLY A 264 2.50 2.89 8.31
C GLY A 264 3.43 4.12 8.34
N PRO A 265 2.91 5.34 8.50
CA PRO A 265 3.72 6.55 8.37
C PRO A 265 4.78 6.70 9.47
N SER A 266 4.59 6.09 10.65
CA SER A 266 5.56 6.23 11.74
C SER A 266 5.67 5.01 12.66
N ARG A 267 4.85 3.97 12.47
CA ARG A 267 4.82 2.82 13.37
C ARG A 267 5.93 1.82 13.04
N PHE A 268 6.70 1.44 14.05
CA PHE A 268 7.56 0.26 14.00
C PHE A 268 6.83 -0.96 14.57
N TYR A 269 7.01 -2.11 13.92
CA TYR A 269 6.44 -3.38 14.35
C TYR A 269 7.50 -4.31 14.93
N LYS A 270 7.10 -5.03 15.98
CA LYS A 270 7.81 -6.21 16.46
C LYS A 270 6.88 -7.40 16.35
N PHE A 271 7.13 -8.25 15.36
CA PHE A 271 6.30 -9.41 15.09
C PHE A 271 6.64 -10.57 16.03
N ALA A 272 5.62 -11.31 16.44
CA ALA A 272 5.75 -12.57 17.15
C ALA A 272 4.59 -13.48 16.74
N LEU A 273 4.90 -14.76 16.53
CA LEU A 273 3.89 -15.80 16.32
C LEU A 273 3.72 -16.56 17.63
N PHE A 274 2.48 -16.77 18.05
CA PHE A 274 2.16 -17.54 19.25
C PHE A 274 0.90 -18.35 19.01
N ASN A 275 0.79 -19.45 19.75
CA ASN A 275 -0.43 -20.22 19.80
C ASN A 275 -1.36 -19.62 20.85
N GLU A 276 -2.58 -19.24 20.46
CA GLU A 276 -3.57 -18.67 21.37
C GLU A 276 -3.83 -19.57 22.60
N SER A 277 -3.82 -20.89 22.41
CA SER A 277 -3.99 -21.86 23.52
C SER A 277 -2.86 -21.84 24.56
N GLN A 278 -1.72 -21.21 24.24
CA GLN A 278 -0.56 -21.09 25.12
C GLN A 278 -0.50 -19.72 25.82
N VAL A 279 -1.47 -18.84 25.58
CA VAL A 279 -1.57 -17.55 26.28
C VAL A 279 -2.35 -17.75 27.58
N ASP A 280 -1.70 -17.57 28.72
CA ASP A 280 -2.35 -17.65 30.04
C ASP A 280 -3.41 -16.54 30.18
N ASP A 281 -4.66 -16.99 30.07
CA ASP A 281 -5.90 -16.22 29.91
C ASP A 281 -6.15 -15.22 31.08
N LYS A 282 -5.43 -15.37 32.19
CA LYS A 282 -5.53 -14.50 33.38
C LYS A 282 -4.96 -13.09 33.18
N LYS A 283 -3.97 -12.90 32.29
CA LYS A 283 -3.38 -11.57 32.02
C LYS A 283 -4.06 -10.80 30.88
N CYS A 284 -4.73 -11.48 29.95
CA CYS A 284 -5.40 -10.83 28.82
C CYS A 284 -6.78 -10.28 29.20
N LYS A 285 -7.56 -11.03 30.00
CA LYS A 285 -8.90 -10.61 30.46
C LYS A 285 -8.90 -9.38 31.38
N THR A 286 -7.82 -9.15 32.13
CA THR A 286 -7.66 -7.96 32.99
C THR A 286 -7.48 -6.67 32.19
N ARG A 287 -6.91 -6.72 30.97
CA ARG A 287 -6.80 -5.55 30.06
C ARG A 287 -8.11 -5.22 29.35
N ARG A 288 -8.90 -6.22 28.95
CA ARG A 288 -10.24 -6.00 28.36
C ARG A 288 -11.24 -5.43 29.37
N LYS A 289 -11.34 -6.00 30.58
CA LYS A 289 -12.22 -5.48 31.64
C LYS A 289 -11.80 -4.11 32.18
N GLY A 290 -10.50 -3.80 32.22
CA GLY A 290 -10.00 -2.50 32.68
C GLY A 290 -10.35 -1.33 31.75
N LYS A 291 -10.51 -1.57 30.44
CA LYS A 291 -10.96 -0.55 29.47
C LYS A 291 -12.47 -0.33 29.53
N GLU A 292 -13.27 -1.38 29.72
CA GLU A 292 -14.73 -1.26 29.90
C GLU A 292 -15.10 -0.56 31.22
N ALA A 293 -14.40 -0.87 32.31
CA ALA A 293 -14.65 -0.23 33.61
C ALA A 293 -14.28 1.26 33.64
N LYS A 294 -13.25 1.69 32.89
CA LYS A 294 -12.90 3.13 32.78
C LYS A 294 -13.89 3.91 31.92
N LYS A 295 -14.51 3.29 30.89
CA LYS A 295 -15.63 3.91 30.14
C LYS A 295 -16.88 4.10 31.02
N ALA A 296 -17.20 3.14 31.90
CA ALA A 296 -18.36 3.23 32.78
C ALA A 296 -18.20 4.29 33.89
N HIS A 297 -16.99 4.54 34.38
CA HIS A 297 -16.79 5.50 35.48
C HIS A 297 -16.83 6.98 35.06
N HIS A 298 -16.57 7.30 33.78
CA HIS A 298 -16.65 8.68 33.29
C HIS A 298 -18.08 9.14 32.99
N HIS A 299 -19.03 8.23 32.79
CA HIS A 299 -20.44 8.58 32.53
C HIS A 299 -21.27 8.86 33.79
N ASN A 300 -20.78 8.57 35.00
CA ASN A 300 -21.59 8.63 36.21
C ASN A 300 -21.19 9.74 37.22
N ARG A 301 -20.37 10.72 36.80
CA ARG A 301 -19.96 11.87 37.65
C ARG A 301 -20.47 13.23 37.17
N GLY A 302 -21.53 13.25 36.36
CA GLY A 302 -22.08 14.49 35.79
C GLY A 302 -23.58 14.66 36.01
N ARG A 303 -24.10 14.44 37.22
CA ARG A 303 -25.50 14.79 37.58
C ARG A 303 -25.70 14.81 39.10
N HIS A 304 -25.16 15.82 39.78
CA HIS A 304 -25.74 16.32 41.03
C HIS A 304 -25.23 17.74 41.28
N GLY A 305 -26.11 18.72 41.04
CA GLY A 305 -25.90 20.13 41.30
C GLY A 305 -27.24 20.86 41.23
N GLY A 306 -28.16 20.53 42.14
CA GLY A 306 -29.38 21.30 42.35
C GLY A 306 -29.09 22.45 43.29
N HIS A 307 -29.17 23.69 42.80
CA HIS A 307 -29.23 24.89 43.63
C HIS A 307 -30.70 25.23 43.86
N GLY A 308 -31.11 25.22 45.12
CA GLY A 308 -32.39 25.76 45.57
C GLY A 308 -32.33 27.27 45.66
N ALA A 309 -33.34 27.94 45.12
CA ALA A 309 -33.65 29.33 45.39
C ALA A 309 -34.88 29.36 46.32
N HIS A 310 -34.68 29.82 47.55
CA HIS A 310 -35.74 30.31 48.43
C HIS A 310 -35.85 31.83 48.24
N GLY A 311 -37.08 32.33 48.17
CA GLY A 311 -37.37 33.76 48.21
C GLY A 311 -37.24 34.34 49.62
N ASP A 312 -36.88 35.62 49.68
CA ASP A 312 -37.73 36.73 50.13
C ASP A 312 -37.25 38.00 49.42
#